data_AF-A0A968JJT4-F1
#
_entry.id   AF-A0A968JJT4-F1
#
_cell.length_a   1.000
_cell.length_b   1.000
_cell.length_c   1.000
_cell.angle_alpha   90.00
_cell.angle_beta   90.00
_cell.angle_gamma   90.00
#
_symmetry.space_group_name_H-M   'P 1'
#
loop_
_entity.id
_entity.type
_entity.pdbx_description
1 polymer ?
#
loop_
_entity_poly.entity_id
_entity_poly.type
_entity_poly.pdbx_seq_one_letter_code
_entity_poly.pdbx_strand_id
1 'polypeptide(L)'
;MVVHAHALEIFKMLGLEQKMMDAGTILNGIKVSFRGKKPIFISTKPAGKNLSQFPFILILEQWKTEQLMINFLKANGKIIEREVQLVNFSQKSNEIQSYIEMS
;
A
#
# COMPACT_ATOMS: atom_id res chain seq x y z
N MET A 1 -1.14 -0.53 8.45
CA MET A 1 -1.40 -1.22 7.17
C MET A 1 -0.36 -2.32 6.98
N VAL A 2 -0.70 -3.43 6.33
CA VAL A 2 0.22 -4.53 6.01
C VAL A 2 0.27 -4.65 4.50
N VAL A 3 1.48 -4.70 3.92
CA VAL A 3 1.70 -4.86 2.49
C VAL A 3 2.03 -6.33 2.22
N HIS A 4 1.20 -6.97 1.40
CA HIS A 4 1.36 -8.38 1.03
C HIS A 4 2.27 -8.53 -0.20
N ALA A 5 2.76 -9.75 -0.41
CA ALA A 5 3.63 -10.11 -1.53
C ALA A 5 3.09 -9.64 -2.90
N HIS A 6 1.79 -9.87 -3.16
CA HIS A 6 1.12 -9.39 -4.38
C HIS A 6 1.12 -7.87 -4.54
N ALA A 7 0.96 -7.12 -3.45
CA ALA A 7 1.03 -5.66 -3.51
C ALA A 7 2.45 -5.18 -3.86
N LEU A 8 3.49 -5.82 -3.34
CA LEU A 8 4.87 -5.52 -3.72
C LEU A 8 5.18 -5.84 -5.19
N GLU A 9 4.53 -6.83 -5.79
CA GLU A 9 4.66 -7.11 -7.23
C GLU A 9 4.11 -5.97 -8.08
N ILE A 10 2.98 -5.38 -7.68
CA ILE A 10 2.45 -4.18 -8.33
C ILE A 10 3.43 -3.02 -8.19
N PHE A 11 3.97 -2.80 -6.98
CA PHE A 11 4.96 -1.73 -6.77
C PHE A 11 6.28 -1.97 -7.52
N LYS A 12 6.65 -3.23 -7.77
CA LYS A 12 7.79 -3.58 -8.61
C LYS A 12 7.57 -3.14 -10.06
N MET A 13 6.36 -3.31 -10.60
CA MET A 13 6.04 -2.82 -11.94
C MET A 13 6.16 -1.29 -12.05
N LEU A 14 6.05 -0.57 -10.92
CA LEU A 14 6.25 0.87 -10.83
C LEU A 14 7.69 1.27 -10.46
N GLY A 15 8.59 0.31 -10.24
CA GLY A 15 9.98 0.56 -9.79
C GLY A 15 10.08 1.11 -8.36
N LEU A 16 9.12 0.79 -7.50
CA LEU A 16 9.01 1.29 -6.12
C LEU A 16 9.32 0.22 -5.05
N GLU A 17 9.54 -1.03 -5.44
CA GLU A 17 9.74 -2.16 -4.54
C GLU A 17 10.87 -1.94 -3.54
N GLN A 18 12.00 -1.39 -3.97
CA GLN A 18 13.14 -1.13 -3.09
C GLN A 18 12.79 -0.08 -2.03
N LYS A 19 12.18 1.04 -2.46
CA LYS A 19 11.76 2.11 -1.55
C LYS A 19 10.72 1.63 -0.53
N MET A 20 9.83 0.71 -0.93
CA MET A 20 8.86 0.10 -0.05
C MET A 20 9.54 -0.81 0.99
N MET A 21 10.49 -1.65 0.56
CA MET A 21 11.26 -2.51 1.46
C MET A 21 12.09 -1.71 2.46
N ASP A 22 12.72 -0.62 2.02
CA ASP A 22 13.54 0.26 2.86
C ASP A 22 12.70 1.01 3.91
N ALA A 23 11.47 1.40 3.56
CA ALA A 23 10.57 2.14 4.44
C ALA A 23 9.80 1.24 5.44
N GLY A 24 9.74 -0.06 5.15
CA GLY A 24 8.93 -1.05 5.85
C GLY A 24 9.72 -1.98 6.76
N THR A 25 9.05 -2.96 7.33
CA THR A 25 9.66 -3.99 8.17
C THR A 25 9.15 -5.37 7.79
N ILE A 26 10.06 -6.29 7.50
CA ILE A 26 9.70 -7.67 7.20
C ILE A 26 9.24 -8.36 8.48
N LEU A 27 8.01 -8.88 8.45
CA LEU A 27 7.45 -9.64 9.55
C LEU A 27 8.05 -11.04 9.59
N ASN A 28 8.72 -11.39 10.69
CA ASN A 28 9.32 -12.71 10.91
C ASN A 28 8.38 -13.71 11.59
N GLY A 29 7.34 -13.22 12.27
CA GLY A 29 6.33 -14.04 12.90
C GLY A 29 5.37 -13.21 13.73
N ILE A 30 4.26 -13.84 14.12
CA ILE A 30 3.20 -13.22 14.92
C ILE A 30 3.16 -13.95 16.27
N LYS A 31 3.20 -13.19 17.36
CA LYS A 31 2.98 -13.73 18.71
C LYS A 31 1.51 -13.55 19.06
N VAL A 32 0.79 -14.65 19.21
CA VAL A 32 -0.63 -14.67 19.55
C VAL A 32 -0.79 -15.03 21.02
N SER A 33 -1.54 -14.22 21.76
CA SER A 33 -1.87 -14.47 23.16
C SER A 33 -3.39 -14.57 23.30
N PHE A 34 -3.90 -15.64 23.91
CA PHE A 34 -5.35 -15.83 24.08
C PHE A 34 -5.66 -16.33 25.49
N ARG A 35 -6.62 -15.67 26.16
CA ARG A 35 -7.17 -16.06 27.48
C ARG A 35 -6.11 -16.45 28.54
N GLY A 36 -5.07 -15.63 28.71
CA GLY A 36 -4.04 -15.84 29.73
C GLY A 36 -3.15 -17.09 29.53
N LYS A 37 -3.26 -17.79 28.39
CA LYS A 37 -2.38 -18.91 28.05
C LYS A 37 -1.03 -18.41 27.53
N LYS A 38 0.00 -19.27 27.61
CA LYS A 38 1.33 -18.99 27.07
C LYS A 38 1.23 -18.50 25.61
N PRO A 39 1.90 -17.38 25.26
CA PRO A 39 1.89 -16.88 23.90
C PRO A 39 2.43 -17.93 22.91
N ILE A 40 1.74 -18.11 21.79
CA ILE A 40 2.18 -18.97 20.69
C ILE A 40 2.88 -18.08 19.66
N PHE A 41 4.05 -18.50 19.21
CA PHE A 41 4.75 -17.85 18.11
C PHE A 41 4.46 -18.60 16.81
N ILE A 42 3.92 -17.88 15.82
CA ILE A 42 3.65 -18.41 14.48
C ILE A 42 4.64 -17.76 13.54
N SER A 43 5.52 -18.55 12.93
CA SER A 43 6.44 -18.07 11.88
C SER A 43 5.64 -17.65 10.65
N THR A 44 5.98 -16.49 10.09
CA THR A 44 5.45 -16.01 8.80
C THR A 44 6.37 -16.37 7.65
N LYS A 45 7.46 -17.11 7.90
CA LYS A 45 8.40 -17.53 6.85
C LYS A 45 8.16 -18.98 6.43
N PRO A 46 8.16 -19.27 5.11
CA PRO A 46 8.11 -18.34 3.97
C PRO A 46 6.66 -18.08 3.51
N ALA A 47 6.10 -16.93 3.86
CA ALA A 47 4.78 -16.51 3.37
C ALA A 47 4.83 -16.31 1.86
N GLY A 48 3.94 -16.97 1.10
CA GLY A 48 3.90 -16.81 -0.36
C GLY A 48 5.06 -17.49 -1.11
N LYS A 49 5.75 -18.46 -0.49
CA LYS A 49 6.75 -19.29 -1.19
C LYS A 49 6.14 -19.92 -2.45
N ASN A 50 6.86 -19.86 -3.57
CA ASN A 50 6.44 -20.34 -4.89
C ASN A 50 5.22 -19.62 -5.51
N LEU A 51 4.66 -18.62 -4.82
CA LEU A 51 3.54 -17.81 -5.31
C LEU A 51 3.95 -16.37 -5.65
N SER A 52 5.03 -15.89 -5.04
CA SER A 52 5.52 -14.54 -5.27
C SER A 52 7.04 -14.47 -5.27
N GLN A 53 7.56 -13.46 -5.98
CA GLN A 53 8.98 -13.07 -5.92
C GLN A 53 9.37 -12.44 -4.57
N PHE A 54 8.38 -12.07 -3.74
CA PHE A 54 8.58 -11.53 -2.40
C PHE A 54 8.01 -12.49 -1.34
N PRO A 55 8.70 -13.59 -0.99
CA PRO A 55 8.19 -14.65 -0.12
C PRO A 55 8.21 -14.25 1.38
N PHE A 56 7.69 -13.08 1.69
CA PHE A 56 7.62 -12.50 3.02
C PHE A 56 6.45 -11.51 3.13
N ILE A 57 6.11 -11.15 4.36
CA ILE A 57 5.11 -10.11 4.65
C ILE A 57 5.87 -8.83 5.00
N LEU A 58 5.57 -7.73 4.31
CA LEU A 58 6.13 -6.42 4.60
C LEU A 58 5.11 -5.59 5.36
N ILE A 59 5.45 -5.15 6.57
CA ILE A 59 4.64 -4.16 7.29
C ILE A 59 5.13 -2.78 6.90
N LEU A 60 4.24 -1.99 6.32
CA LEU A 60 4.51 -0.60 5.97
C LEU A 60 3.28 0.24 6.35
N GLU A 61 3.53 1.35 7.04
CA GLU A 61 2.47 2.25 7.47
C GLU A 61 1.81 2.90 6.25
N GLN A 62 0.49 3.08 6.30
CA GLN A 62 -0.28 3.60 5.18
C GLN A 62 0.25 4.95 4.70
N TRP A 63 0.52 5.85 5.64
CA TRP A 63 1.05 7.17 5.31
C TRP A 63 2.38 7.09 4.54
N LYS A 64 3.25 6.11 4.83
CA LYS A 64 4.51 5.93 4.10
C LYS A 64 4.26 5.45 2.67
N THR A 65 3.34 4.51 2.49
CA THR A 65 2.91 4.06 1.15
C THR A 65 2.35 5.22 0.34
N GLU A 66 1.46 6.02 0.93
CA GLU A 66 0.90 7.21 0.28
C GLU A 66 1.98 8.22 -0.09
N GLN A 67 2.91 8.52 0.82
CA GLN A 67 4.03 9.44 0.54
C GLN A 67 4.91 8.94 -0.61
N LEU A 68 5.23 7.64 -0.66
CA LEU A 68 5.98 7.05 -1.77
C LEU A 68 5.22 7.17 -3.11
N MET A 69 3.91 6.96 -3.10
CA MET A 69 3.08 7.13 -4.30
C MET A 69 2.96 8.59 -4.74
N ILE A 70 2.79 9.52 -3.79
CA ILE A 70 2.76 10.97 -4.06
C ILE A 70 4.08 11.39 -4.72
N ASN A 71 5.21 10.94 -4.17
CA ASN A 71 6.53 11.25 -4.72
C ASN A 71 6.72 10.66 -6.11
N PHE A 72 6.24 9.44 -6.35
CA PHE A 72 6.25 8.81 -7.67
C PHE A 72 5.42 9.63 -8.69
N LEU A 73 4.20 10.02 -8.34
CA LEU A 73 3.34 10.82 -9.21
C LEU A 73 3.97 12.18 -9.55
N LYS A 74 4.51 12.88 -8.53
CA LYS A 74 5.22 14.16 -8.71
C LYS A 74 6.44 14.02 -9.61
N ALA A 75 7.26 12.98 -9.42
CA ALA A 75 8.43 12.72 -10.26
C ALA A 75 8.06 12.42 -11.72
N ASN A 76 6.83 11.95 -11.97
CA ASN A 76 6.28 11.73 -13.31
C ASN A 76 5.45 12.92 -13.82
N GLY A 77 5.65 14.12 -13.26
CA GLY A 77 5.02 15.36 -13.72
C GLY A 77 3.52 15.45 -13.46
N LYS A 78 2.98 14.63 -12.53
CA LYS A 78 1.56 14.69 -12.16
C LYS A 78 1.35 15.68 -11.01
N ILE A 79 0.27 16.44 -11.11
CA ILE A 79 -0.16 17.38 -10.08
C ILE A 79 -1.20 16.67 -9.21
N ILE A 80 -1.07 16.82 -7.89
CA ILE A 80 -2.02 16.30 -6.91
C ILE A 80 -2.65 17.51 -6.24
N GLU A 81 -3.94 17.68 -6.47
CA GLU A 81 -4.76 18.67 -5.79
C GLU A 81 -5.14 18.15 -4.40
N ARG A 82 -5.05 19.00 -3.40
CA ARG A 82 -5.40 18.71 -1.99
C ARG A 82 -6.50 19.66 -1.56
N GLU A 83 -7.20 19.29 -0.49
CA GLU A 83 -8.33 20.08 0.02
C GLU A 83 -9.42 20.28 -1.05
N VAL A 84 -9.54 19.28 -1.93
CA VAL A 84 -10.56 19.21 -2.96
C VAL A 84 -11.50 18.06 -2.63
N GLN A 85 -12.79 18.35 -2.55
CA GLN A 85 -13.84 17.36 -2.37
C GLN A 85 -14.67 17.23 -3.63
N LEU A 86 -14.83 16.00 -4.14
CA LEU A 86 -15.80 15.70 -5.20
C LEU A 86 -17.22 15.74 -4.62
N VAL A 87 -18.03 16.70 -5.05
CA VAL A 87 -19.39 16.89 -4.53
C VAL A 87 -20.46 16.33 -5.46
N ASN A 88 -20.19 16.28 -6.77
CA ASN A 88 -21.10 15.69 -7.75
C ASN A 88 -20.35 15.27 -9.01
N PHE A 89 -20.96 14.41 -9.82
CA PHE A 89 -20.51 14.14 -11.19
C PHE A 89 -21.71 13.91 -12.12
N SER A 90 -21.57 14.30 -13.38
CA SER A 90 -22.56 14.04 -14.43
C SER A 90 -21.88 13.31 -15.57
N GLN A 91 -22.49 12.22 -16.04
CA GLN A 91 -22.00 11.44 -17.16
C GLN A 91 -22.98 11.55 -18.33
N LYS A 92 -22.46 11.95 -19.49
CA LYS A 92 -23.16 11.85 -20.78
C LYS A 92 -22.54 10.73 -21.61
N SER A 93 -23.07 10.50 -22.81
CA SER A 93 -22.59 9.42 -23.69
C SER A 93 -21.09 9.45 -23.97
N ASN A 94 -20.48 10.64 -24.06
CA ASN A 94 -19.07 10.81 -24.44
C ASN A 94 -18.22 11.61 -23.45
N GLU A 95 -18.78 12.08 -22.32
CA GLU A 95 -18.04 12.91 -21.37
C GLU A 95 -18.47 12.64 -19.92
N ILE A 96 -17.54 12.91 -19.00
CA ILE A 96 -17.79 12.95 -17.56
C ILE A 96 -17.38 14.33 -17.07
N GLN A 97 -18.30 15.01 -16.39
CA GLN A 97 -18.05 16.28 -15.72
C GLN A 97 -18.08 16.07 -14.21
N SER A 98 -17.05 16.56 -13.52
CA SER A 98 -16.93 16.50 -12.06
C SER A 98 -17.12 17.89 -11.48
N TYR A 99 -17.91 17.97 -10.41
CA TYR A 99 -18.12 19.19 -9.62
C TYR A 99 -17.35 19.03 -8.32
N ILE A 100 -16.47 19.98 -8.04
CA ILE A 100 -15.58 19.94 -6.89
C ILE A 100 -15.75 21.19 -6.03
N GLU A 101 -15.56 21.04 -4.72
CA GLU A 101 -15.45 22.15 -3.78
C GLU A 101 -14.04 22.19 -3.19
N MET A 102 -13.52 23.41 -3.01
CA MET A 102 -12.26 23.66 -2.32
C MET A 102 -12.57 23.90 -0.85
N SER A 103 -11.99 23.09 0.04
CA SER A 103 -12.14 23.17 1.51
C SER A 103 -11.19 24.17 2.14
#